data_AF-A0A382C7F4-F1
#
_entry.id   AF-A0A382C7F4-F1
#
_cell.length_a   1.000
_cell.length_b   1.000
_cell.length_c   1.000
_cell.angle_alpha   90.00
_cell.angle_beta   90.00
_cell.angle_gamma   90.00
#
_symmetry.space_group_name_H-M   'P 1'
#
loop_
_entity.id
_entity.type
_entity.pdbx_description
1 polymer ?
#
loop_
_entity_poly.entity_id
_entity_poly.type
_entity_poly.pdbx_seq_one_letter_code
_entity_poly.pdbx_strand_id
1 'polypeptide(L)'
;MTKRRINTIELGTVPLLVRIGEASRLFGIGRPQLMGMVKSGKVKTVRLNPRGQHRFPVYELASALGMADMCPRVGIPIDKDLLRNLDDQVAESVEKARVTFAAELKAQIASLRNDLWEMVKAKDRPPPQPAINKPLAGWQSPGGGGSY
;
A
#
# COMPACT_ATOMS: atom_id res chain seq x y z
N MET A 1 -6.32 -15.68 -27.91
CA MET A 1 -5.26 -15.23 -26.98
C MET A 1 -4.37 -14.20 -27.67
N THR A 2 -4.67 -12.92 -27.49
CA THR A 2 -3.87 -11.82 -28.06
C THR A 2 -2.68 -11.54 -27.14
N LYS A 3 -1.48 -11.85 -27.61
CA LYS A 3 -0.23 -11.53 -26.90
C LYS A 3 -0.13 -10.00 -26.72
N ARG A 4 -0.20 -9.52 -25.48
CA ARG A 4 0.23 -8.15 -25.15
C ARG A 4 1.69 -8.02 -25.57
N ARG A 5 1.97 -7.19 -26.58
CA ARG A 5 3.33 -6.68 -26.80
C ARG A 5 3.64 -5.74 -25.64
N ILE A 6 4.14 -6.31 -24.55
CA ILE A 6 4.86 -5.53 -23.55
C ILE A 6 6.10 -5.09 -24.31
N ASN A 7 6.12 -3.83 -24.74
CA ASN A 7 7.38 -3.22 -25.16
C ASN A 7 8.26 -3.30 -23.93
N THR A 8 9.24 -4.21 -23.95
CA THR A 8 10.32 -4.26 -22.98
C THR A 8 10.96 -2.87 -23.02
N ILE A 9 10.59 -2.02 -22.05
CA ILE A 9 11.33 -0.81 -21.76
C ILE A 9 12.64 -1.35 -21.23
N GLU A 10 13.69 -1.32 -22.05
CA GLU A 10 15.03 -1.68 -21.63
C GLU A 10 15.32 -0.89 -20.35
N LEU A 11 15.65 -1.61 -19.27
CA LEU A 11 16.13 -0.99 -18.04
C LEU A 11 17.40 -0.21 -18.40
N GLY A 12 17.27 1.09 -18.58
CA GLY A 12 18.38 1.89 -19.09
C GLY A 12 17.91 3.25 -19.54
N THR A 13 17.63 4.11 -18.56
CA THR A 13 17.47 5.56 -18.73
C THR A 13 16.18 6.02 -19.43
N VAL A 14 15.33 6.79 -18.74
CA VAL A 14 14.15 7.42 -19.36
C VAL A 14 14.60 8.70 -20.05
N PRO A 15 14.37 8.87 -21.36
CA PRO A 15 14.77 10.09 -22.06
C PRO A 15 14.11 11.31 -21.43
N LEU A 16 14.85 12.41 -21.28
CA LEU A 16 14.26 13.66 -20.84
C LEU A 16 13.18 14.11 -21.84
N LEU A 17 11.96 14.27 -21.34
CA LEU A 17 10.78 14.59 -22.15
C LEU A 17 10.33 16.03 -21.90
N VAL A 18 10.36 16.86 -22.93
CA VAL A 18 9.93 18.27 -22.85
C VAL A 18 8.58 18.51 -23.51
N ARG A 19 7.84 19.49 -23.01
CA ARG A 19 6.60 19.98 -23.64
C ARG A 19 6.93 20.80 -24.89
N ILE A 20 5.93 21.03 -25.73
CA ILE A 20 6.10 21.84 -26.94
C ILE A 20 6.63 23.25 -26.64
N GLY A 21 6.14 23.91 -25.59
CA GLY A 21 6.60 25.25 -25.22
C GLY A 21 8.04 25.27 -24.70
N GLU A 22 8.45 24.23 -23.99
CA GLU A 22 9.82 24.07 -23.50
C GLU A 22 10.77 23.76 -24.65
N ALA A 23 10.40 22.84 -25.55
CA ALA A 23 11.15 22.54 -26.76
C ALA A 23 11.37 23.81 -27.61
N SER A 24 10.35 24.64 -27.75
CA SER A 24 10.46 25.92 -28.45
C SER A 24 11.43 26.89 -27.78
N ARG A 25 11.48 26.95 -26.45
CA ARG A 25 12.41 27.81 -25.71
C ARG A 25 13.86 27.30 -25.78
N LEU A 26 14.04 25.98 -25.65
CA LEU A 26 15.36 25.35 -25.60
C LEU A 26 16.06 25.36 -26.97
N PHE A 27 15.30 25.10 -28.04
CA PHE A 27 15.86 24.92 -29.38
C PHE A 27 15.54 26.08 -30.33
N GLY A 28 14.82 27.12 -29.87
CA GLY A 28 14.47 28.28 -30.68
C GLY A 28 13.51 27.99 -31.84
N ILE A 29 12.85 26.83 -31.85
CA ILE A 29 11.99 26.38 -32.96
C ILE A 29 10.50 26.53 -32.64
N GLY A 30 9.74 27.03 -33.60
CA GLY A 30 8.30 27.20 -33.46
C GLY A 30 7.51 25.89 -33.49
N ARG A 31 6.29 25.92 -32.95
CA ARG A 31 5.32 24.80 -33.03
C ARG A 31 5.13 24.23 -34.45
N PRO A 32 5.01 25.04 -35.52
CA PRO A 32 4.84 24.50 -36.87
C PRO A 32 6.00 23.62 -37.32
N GLN A 33 7.23 24.03 -37.01
CA GLN A 33 8.45 23.29 -37.34
C GLN A 33 8.56 22.00 -36.51
N LEU A 34 8.28 22.07 -35.20
CA LEU A 34 8.20 20.89 -34.33
C LEU A 34 7.22 19.86 -34.87
N MET A 35 6.00 20.27 -35.20
CA MET A 35 4.99 19.35 -35.74
C MET A 35 5.33 18.88 -37.16
N GLY A 36 6.00 19.69 -37.96
CA GLY A 36 6.54 19.29 -39.26
C GLY A 36 7.58 18.17 -39.15
N MET A 37 8.45 18.23 -38.14
CA MET A 37 9.42 17.17 -37.84
C MET A 37 8.74 15.87 -37.38
N VAL A 38 7.66 15.97 -36.61
CA VAL A 38 6.85 14.81 -36.23
C VAL A 38 6.15 14.19 -37.43
N LYS A 39 5.52 15.03 -38.27
CA LYS A 39 4.79 14.58 -39.48
C LYS A 39 5.73 13.93 -40.51
N SER A 40 6.94 14.44 -40.64
CA SER A 40 7.98 13.86 -41.51
C SER A 40 8.69 12.65 -40.90
N GLY A 41 8.36 12.27 -39.65
CA GLY A 41 8.95 11.11 -38.97
C GLY A 41 10.37 11.32 -38.44
N LYS A 42 10.91 12.54 -38.50
CA LYS A 42 12.27 12.87 -38.00
C LYS A 42 12.38 12.79 -36.48
N VAL A 43 11.29 13.11 -35.77
CA VAL A 43 11.24 13.07 -34.30
C VAL A 43 10.02 12.28 -33.87
N LYS A 44 10.21 11.30 -32.97
CA LYS A 44 9.09 10.57 -32.36
C LYS A 44 8.64 11.32 -31.11
N THR A 45 7.33 11.37 -30.89
CA THR A 45 6.77 11.97 -29.68
C THR A 45 6.12 10.92 -28.82
N VAL A 46 6.19 11.14 -27.51
CA VAL A 46 5.54 10.31 -26.50
C VAL A 46 4.29 11.05 -26.02
N ARG A 47 3.19 10.30 -25.84
CA ARG A 47 2.01 10.80 -25.14
C ARG A 47 1.85 9.98 -23.86
N LEU A 48 1.91 10.65 -22.71
CA LEU A 48 1.77 9.98 -21.41
C LEU A 48 0.33 9.47 -21.19
N ASN A 49 -0.65 10.15 -21.79
CA ASN A 49 -2.07 9.77 -21.76
C ASN A 49 -2.63 9.74 -23.21
N PRO A 50 -3.70 8.98 -23.50
CA PRO A 50 -4.30 8.91 -24.84
C PRO A 50 -4.70 10.27 -25.43
N ARG A 51 -5.24 11.16 -24.60
CA ARG A 51 -5.57 12.56 -24.92
C ARG A 51 -4.49 13.56 -24.50
N GLY A 52 -3.31 13.06 -24.13
CA GLY A 52 -2.21 13.86 -23.61
C GLY A 52 -1.52 14.71 -24.68
N GLN A 53 -0.90 15.80 -24.24
CA GLN A 53 -0.05 16.63 -25.09
C GLN A 53 1.21 15.89 -25.54
N HIS A 54 1.74 16.25 -26.71
CA HIS A 54 2.99 15.70 -27.21
C HIS A 54 4.15 16.05 -26.29
N ARG A 55 4.94 15.03 -25.95
CA ARG A 55 6.22 15.15 -25.29
C ARG A 55 7.33 14.78 -26.26
N PHE A 56 8.36 15.61 -26.30
CA PHE A 56 9.49 15.46 -27.21
C PHE A 56 10.71 14.97 -26.44
N PRO A 57 11.34 13.86 -26.84
CA PRO A 57 12.64 13.47 -26.31
C PRO A 57 13.69 14.53 -26.70
N VAL A 58 14.37 15.09 -25.70
CA VAL A 58 15.32 16.19 -25.90
C VAL A 58 16.45 15.80 -26.84
N TYR A 59 17.02 14.60 -26.65
CA TYR A 59 18.12 14.13 -27.49
C TYR A 59 17.70 13.86 -28.95
N GLU A 60 16.55 13.21 -29.18
CA GLU A 60 16.06 12.99 -30.55
C GLU A 60 15.79 14.31 -31.26
N LEU A 61 15.23 15.27 -30.53
CA LEU A 61 14.98 16.60 -31.07
C LEU A 61 16.28 17.34 -31.40
N ALA A 62 17.27 17.31 -30.49
CA ALA A 62 18.60 17.87 -30.74
C ALA A 62 19.28 17.19 -31.93
N SER A 63 19.20 15.87 -32.03
CA SER A 63 19.75 15.09 -33.14
C SER A 63 19.10 15.45 -34.48
N ALA A 64 17.79 15.64 -34.52
CA ALA A 64 17.07 16.06 -35.72
C ALA A 64 17.45 17.47 -36.18
N LEU A 65 17.97 18.31 -35.27
CA LEU A 65 18.46 19.65 -35.54
C LEU A 65 19.98 19.69 -35.79
N GLY A 66 20.67 18.55 -35.80
CA GLY A 66 22.13 18.50 -35.97
C GLY A 66 22.93 18.93 -34.73
N MET A 67 22.28 19.00 -33.56
CA MET A 67 22.88 19.39 -32.29
C MET A 67 23.18 18.19 -31.37
N ALA A 68 23.35 16.99 -31.95
CA ALA A 68 23.54 15.76 -31.19
C ALA A 68 24.76 15.83 -30.25
N ASP A 69 25.83 16.49 -30.69
CA ASP A 69 27.08 16.59 -29.93
C ASP A 69 26.99 17.60 -28.77
N MET A 70 26.02 18.52 -28.81
CA MET A 70 25.79 19.53 -27.78
C MET A 70 24.77 19.09 -26.72
N CYS A 71 24.05 18.00 -26.98
CA CYS A 71 23.04 17.48 -26.06
C CYS A 71 23.50 16.14 -25.49
N PRO A 72 23.86 16.06 -24.19
CA PRO A 72 24.13 14.78 -23.57
C PRO A 72 22.90 13.89 -23.68
N ARG A 73 23.10 12.58 -23.87
CA ARG A 73 22.04 11.56 -23.71
C ARG A 73 21.74 11.43 -22.22
N VAL A 74 21.09 12.44 -21.65
CA VAL A 74 20.60 12.42 -20.28
C VAL A 74 19.30 11.64 -20.32
N GLY A 75 19.37 10.36 -19.99
CA GLY A 75 18.20 9.68 -19.51
C GLY A 75 18.29 9.57 -17.99
N ILE A 76 17.16 9.79 -17.31
CA ILE A 76 17.09 9.64 -15.86
C ILE A 76 17.34 8.16 -15.58
N PRO A 77 18.40 7.79 -14.85
CA PRO A 77 18.55 6.41 -14.41
C PRO A 77 17.32 6.09 -13.56
N ILE A 78 16.44 5.21 -14.06
CA ILE A 78 15.52 4.55 -13.15
C ILE A 78 16.39 3.55 -12.43
N ASP A 79 16.90 3.95 -11.27
CA ASP A 79 17.54 3.00 -10.38
C ASP A 79 16.58 1.84 -10.14
N LYS A 80 17.14 0.62 -10.09
CA LYS A 80 16.38 -0.58 -9.74
C LYS A 80 15.62 -0.41 -8.42
N ASP A 81 16.03 0.52 -7.57
CA ASP A 81 15.40 0.86 -6.30
C ASP A 81 14.03 1.54 -6.45
N LEU A 82 13.76 2.24 -7.56
CA LEU A 82 12.43 2.79 -7.84
C LEU A 82 11.39 1.70 -8.18
N LEU A 83 11.84 0.53 -8.67
CA LEU A 83 10.98 -0.60 -9.00
C LEU A 83 11.02 -1.72 -7.95
N ARG A 84 12.15 -1.93 -7.26
CA ARG A 84 12.30 -2.93 -6.18
C ARG A 84 11.40 -2.64 -4.99
N ASN A 85 11.15 -1.37 -4.67
CA ASN A 85 10.41 -1.02 -3.48
C ASN A 85 8.93 -1.42 -3.53
N LEU A 86 8.29 -1.56 -4.69
CA LEU A 86 6.85 -1.84 -4.74
C LEU A 86 6.53 -3.31 -4.47
N ASP A 87 7.19 -4.23 -5.16
CA ASP A 87 6.93 -5.67 -4.98
C ASP A 87 7.38 -6.16 -3.60
N ASP A 88 8.52 -5.68 -3.11
CA ASP A 88 9.04 -6.03 -1.78
C ASP A 88 8.17 -5.43 -0.66
N GLN A 89 7.70 -4.17 -0.79
CA GLN A 89 6.77 -3.58 0.18
C GLN A 89 5.41 -4.27 0.17
N VAL A 90 4.92 -4.70 -1.00
CA VAL A 90 3.67 -5.47 -1.10
C VAL A 90 3.85 -6.83 -0.43
N ALA A 91 4.96 -7.53 -0.69
CA ALA A 91 5.26 -8.81 -0.04
C ALA A 91 5.37 -8.69 1.48
N GLU A 92 6.08 -7.66 1.97
CA GLU A 92 6.22 -7.39 3.41
C GLU A 92 4.87 -7.05 4.05
N SER A 93 4.05 -6.24 3.37
CA SER A 93 2.71 -5.87 3.85
C SER A 93 1.77 -7.06 3.91
N VAL A 94 1.82 -7.95 2.91
CA VAL A 94 1.04 -9.18 2.87
C VAL A 94 1.44 -10.13 3.99
N GLU A 95 2.74 -10.31 4.23
CA GLU A 95 3.20 -11.20 5.30
C GLU A 95 2.86 -10.65 6.68
N LYS A 96 3.00 -9.32 6.90
CA LYS A 96 2.53 -8.67 8.14
C LYS A 96 1.03 -8.90 8.35
N ALA A 97 0.21 -8.67 7.33
CA ALA A 97 -1.24 -8.90 7.42
C ALA A 97 -1.57 -10.36 7.75
N ARG A 98 -0.85 -11.32 7.15
CA ARG A 98 -1.03 -12.74 7.40
C ARG A 98 -0.69 -13.13 8.84
N VAL A 99 0.41 -12.60 9.40
CA VAL A 99 0.82 -12.86 10.78
C VAL A 99 -0.21 -12.30 11.76
N THR A 100 -0.67 -11.06 11.55
CA THR A 100 -1.68 -10.42 12.40
C THR A 100 -3.00 -11.20 12.36
N PHE A 101 -3.44 -11.59 11.17
CA PHE A 101 -4.67 -12.38 11.01
C PHE A 101 -4.59 -13.76 11.68
N ALA A 102 -3.45 -14.43 11.59
CA ALA A 102 -3.23 -15.70 12.28
C ALA A 102 -3.22 -15.55 13.81
N ALA A 103 -2.69 -14.44 14.33
CA ALA A 103 -2.72 -14.14 15.76
C ALA A 103 -4.16 -13.86 16.24
N GLU A 104 -4.94 -13.09 15.49
CA GLU A 104 -6.35 -12.80 15.80
C GLU A 104 -7.21 -14.07 15.79
N LEU A 105 -7.04 -14.94 14.79
CA LEU A 105 -7.75 -16.22 14.73
C LEU A 105 -7.44 -17.10 15.94
N LYS A 106 -6.15 -17.19 16.33
CA LYS A 106 -5.76 -17.94 17.54
C LYS A 106 -6.41 -17.36 18.80
N ALA A 107 -6.47 -16.04 18.92
CA ALA A 107 -7.11 -15.37 20.04
C ALA A 107 -8.63 -15.66 20.09
N GLN A 108 -9.32 -15.60 18.94
CA GLN A 108 -10.75 -15.91 18.86
C GLN A 108 -11.04 -17.38 19.21
N ILE A 109 -10.23 -18.33 18.71
CA ILE A 109 -10.36 -19.75 19.05
C ILE A 109 -10.15 -19.97 20.55
N ALA A 110 -9.16 -19.30 21.15
CA ALA A 110 -8.92 -19.39 22.59
C ALA A 110 -10.08 -18.82 23.42
N SER A 111 -10.66 -17.69 22.99
CA SER A 111 -11.85 -17.11 23.63
C SER A 111 -13.03 -18.08 23.58
N LEU A 112 -13.36 -18.58 22.39
CA LEU A 112 -14.46 -19.54 22.19
C LEU A 112 -14.30 -20.81 23.04
N ARG A 113 -13.06 -21.30 23.17
CA ARG A 113 -12.76 -22.46 24.01
C ARG A 113 -13.03 -22.17 25.49
N ASN A 114 -12.64 -20.99 25.97
CA ASN A 114 -12.90 -20.59 27.35
C ASN A 114 -14.39 -20.41 27.62
N ASP A 115 -15.12 -19.78 26.69
CA ASP A 115 -16.58 -19.60 26.81
C ASP A 115 -17.31 -20.94 26.88
N LEU A 116 -16.91 -21.91 26.05
CA LEU A 116 -17.40 -23.29 26.11
C LEU A 116 -17.12 -23.95 27.46
N TRP A 117 -15.90 -23.80 27.98
CA TRP A 117 -15.52 -24.34 29.28
C TRP A 117 -16.34 -23.78 30.42
N GLU A 118 -16.57 -22.47 30.43
CA GLU A 118 -17.40 -21.82 31.45
C GLU A 118 -18.88 -22.23 31.35
N MET A 119 -19.41 -22.39 30.13
CA MET A 119 -20.76 -22.92 29.92
C MET A 119 -20.93 -24.35 30.44
N VAL A 120 -19.92 -25.22 30.26
CA VAL A 120 -19.94 -26.60 30.78
C VAL A 120 -19.90 -26.60 32.31
N LYS A 121 -18.97 -25.85 32.93
CA LYS A 121 -18.90 -25.72 34.40
C LYS A 121 -20.19 -25.17 35.01
N ALA A 122 -20.85 -24.23 34.32
CA ALA A 122 -22.10 -23.65 34.80
C ALA A 122 -23.25 -24.67 34.79
N LYS A 123 -23.28 -25.61 33.84
CA LYS A 123 -24.27 -26.70 33.81
C LYS A 123 -24.06 -27.72 34.92
N ASP A 124 -22.81 -28.01 35.26
CA ASP A 124 -22.46 -28.98 36.31
C ASP A 124 -22.48 -28.37 37.72
N ARG A 125 -22.87 -27.09 37.87
CA ARG A 125 -22.89 -26.43 39.16
C ARG A 125 -24.07 -26.95 39.99
N PRO A 126 -23.82 -27.52 41.19
CA PRO A 126 -24.91 -27.96 42.05
C PRO A 126 -25.77 -26.75 42.46
N PRO A 127 -27.08 -26.94 42.66
CA PRO A 127 -27.99 -25.86 43.06
C PRO A 127 -27.47 -25.18 44.34
N PRO A 128 -27.65 -23.86 44.47
CA PRO A 128 -27.22 -23.14 45.66
C PRO A 128 -27.87 -23.78 46.89
N GLN A 129 -27.04 -24.17 47.86
CA GLN A 129 -27.56 -24.75 49.09
C GLN A 129 -28.39 -23.68 49.81
N PRO A 130 -29.59 -24.03 50.31
CA PRO A 130 -30.40 -23.10 51.09
C PRO A 130 -29.57 -22.59 52.28
N ALA A 131 -29.63 -21.28 52.54
CA ALA A 131 -28.94 -20.68 53.67
C ALA A 131 -29.51 -21.25 54.97
N ILE A 132 -28.82 -22.23 55.54
CA ILE A 132 -29.14 -22.75 56.87
C ILE A 132 -28.57 -21.76 57.87
N ASN A 133 -29.43 -20.92 58.46
CA ASN A 133 -29.10 -20.08 59.61
C ASN A 133 -28.80 -20.99 60.81
N LYS A 134 -27.57 -21.48 60.91
CA LYS A 134 -27.09 -22.13 62.13
C LYS A 134 -26.89 -21.02 63.17
N PRO A 135 -27.52 -21.10 64.35
CA PRO A 135 -27.21 -20.15 65.42
C PRO A 135 -25.71 -20.26 65.73
N LEU A 136 -25.05 -19.11 65.84
CA LEU A 136 -23.65 -19.01 66.22
C LEU A 136 -23.47 -19.71 67.59
N ALA A 137 -22.70 -20.80 67.61
CA ALA A 137 -22.31 -21.43 68.85
C ALA A 137 -21.53 -20.42 69.69
N GLY A 138 -22.14 -19.95 70.79
CA GLY A 138 -21.56 -18.95 71.69
C GLY A 138 -22.30 -17.61 71.77
N TRP A 139 -23.38 -17.39 71.01
CA TRP A 139 -24.17 -16.16 71.18
C TRP A 139 -25.13 -16.30 72.37
N GLN A 140 -24.66 -15.91 73.56
CA GLN A 140 -25.53 -15.65 74.70
C GLN A 140 -26.13 -14.25 74.55
N SER A 141 -27.46 -14.18 74.49
CA SER A 141 -28.18 -12.91 74.53
C SER A 141 -27.82 -12.20 75.85
N PRO A 142 -27.32 -10.95 75.83
CA PRO A 142 -27.07 -10.23 77.07
C PRO A 142 -28.42 -10.01 77.76
N GLY A 143 -28.57 -10.64 78.93
CA GLY A 143 -29.76 -10.54 79.77
C GLY A 143 -30.05 -9.08 80.12
N GLY A 144 -31.12 -8.55 79.56
CA GLY A 144 -31.73 -7.31 80.01
C GLY A 144 -32.50 -7.58 81.31
N GLY A 145 -31.84 -7.39 82.45
CA GLY A 145 -32.50 -7.27 83.74
C GLY A 145 -33.18 -5.90 83.86
N GLY A 146 -34.49 -5.90 84.11
CA GLY A 146 -35.27 -4.73 84.49
C GLY A 146 -36.30 -5.10 85.55
N SER A 147 -36.14 -4.51 86.74
CA SER A 147 -37.04 -4.40 87.91
C SER A 147 -38.54 -4.50 87.58
N TYR A 148 -39.40 -5.15 88.38
CA TYR A 148 -39.59 -5.11 89.84
C TYR A 148 -39.92 -6.49 90.44
#